data_AF-A0A7X6HN87-F1
#
_entry.id   AF-A0A7X6HN87-F1
#
_cell.length_a   1.000
_cell.length_b   1.000
_cell.length_c   1.000
_cell.angle_alpha   90.00
_cell.angle_beta   90.00
_cell.angle_gamma   90.00
#
_symmetry.space_group_name_H-M   'P 1'
#
loop_
_entity.id
_entity.type
_entity.pdbx_description
1 polymer ?
#
loop_
_entity_poly.entity_id
_entity_poly.type
_entity_poly.pdbx_seq_one_letter_code
_entity_poly.pdbx_strand_id
1 'polypeptide(L)'
;MEPPIDRIHLSQSGKDQLLKLRRITKIDRWNILCRWGFCRSLAEPSIPSPVPIPSDSNVELSWDVFGGDMADILIIALKQRCYQDNLGTDKETLAQQFRLHLHRGIGYLAGDPNIKKIEDLVAIALSPEKLRN
;
A
#
# COMPACT_ATOMS: atom_id res chain seq x y z
N MET A 1 4.76 -14.57 10.54
CA MET A 1 6.13 -14.04 10.35
C MET A 1 6.31 -12.75 11.14
N GLU A 2 7.54 -12.35 11.49
CA GLU A 2 7.75 -11.05 12.15
C GLU A 2 7.33 -9.90 11.21
N PRO A 3 6.47 -8.97 11.66
CA PRO A 3 6.04 -7.84 10.84
C PRO A 3 7.16 -6.79 10.69
N PRO A 4 7.18 -6.02 9.59
CA PRO A 4 8.16 -4.96 9.41
C PRO A 4 7.96 -3.81 10.40
N ILE A 5 6.71 -3.55 10.79
CA ILE A 5 6.32 -2.56 11.82
C ILE A 5 5.12 -3.08 12.60
N ASP A 6 5.01 -2.70 13.88
CA ASP A 6 3.87 -3.12 14.71
C ASP A 6 2.62 -2.25 14.49
N ARG A 7 2.83 -0.95 14.22
CA ARG A 7 1.78 0.06 14.04
C ARG A 7 2.05 0.91 12.81
N ILE A 8 1.02 1.06 11.99
CA ILE A 8 1.01 1.85 10.76
C ILE A 8 0.36 3.19 11.07
N HIS A 9 1.14 4.26 10.96
CA HIS A 9 0.65 5.63 11.05
C HIS A 9 0.71 6.26 9.66
N LEU A 10 -0.44 6.74 9.17
CA LEU A 10 -0.50 7.39 7.87
C LEU A 10 -0.16 8.87 7.97
N SER A 11 0.36 9.43 6.88
CA SER A 11 0.37 10.88 6.67
C SER A 11 -1.04 11.45 6.47
N GLN A 12 -1.21 12.74 6.77
CA GLN A 12 -2.46 13.45 6.54
C GLN A 12 -2.85 13.44 5.05
N SER A 13 -1.88 13.61 4.15
CA SER A 13 -2.08 13.45 2.70
C SER A 13 -2.57 12.04 2.33
N GLY A 14 -1.97 10.99 2.89
CA GLY A 14 -2.41 9.61 2.67
C GLY A 14 -3.85 9.37 3.16
N LYS A 15 -4.21 9.92 4.32
CA LYS A 15 -5.59 9.89 4.83
C LYS A 15 -6.57 10.57 3.87
N ASP A 16 -6.24 11.74 3.35
CA ASP A 16 -7.13 12.48 2.43
C ASP A 16 -7.32 11.73 1.09
N GLN A 17 -6.26 11.10 0.60
CA GLN A 17 -6.31 10.20 -0.57
C GLN A 17 -7.21 8.98 -0.30
N LEU A 18 -7.08 8.34 0.85
CA LEU A 18 -7.94 7.22 1.22
C LEU A 18 -9.41 7.66 1.42
N LEU A 19 -9.67 8.86 1.96
CA LEU A 19 -11.03 9.40 2.05
C LEU A 19 -11.67 9.55 0.66
N LYS A 20 -10.91 10.04 -0.33
CA LYS A 20 -11.36 10.10 -1.73
C LYS A 20 -11.70 8.71 -2.25
N LEU A 21 -10.80 7.74 -2.08
CA LEU A 21 -11.02 6.36 -2.51
C LEU A 21 -12.24 5.72 -1.85
N ARG A 22 -12.42 5.93 -0.55
CA ARG A 22 -13.60 5.45 0.20
C ARG A 22 -14.91 6.00 -0.37
N ARG A 23 -14.97 7.29 -0.71
CA ARG A 23 -16.19 7.90 -1.29
C ARG A 23 -16.57 7.26 -2.63
N ILE A 24 -15.57 6.94 -3.44
CA ILE A 24 -15.70 6.40 -4.79
C ILE A 24 -16.04 4.91 -4.76
N THR A 25 -15.24 4.14 -4.03
CA THR A 25 -15.31 2.66 -4.00
C THR A 25 -16.30 2.12 -2.98
N LYS A 26 -16.78 2.95 -2.04
CA LYS A 26 -17.62 2.57 -0.90
C LYS A 26 -16.97 1.54 0.05
N ILE A 27 -15.66 1.35 -0.03
CA ILE A 27 -14.90 0.53 0.93
C ILE A 27 -14.64 1.37 2.19
N ASP A 28 -15.39 1.08 3.26
CA ASP A 28 -15.33 1.88 4.48
C ASP A 28 -14.11 1.63 5.37
N ARG A 29 -13.50 0.44 5.26
CA ARG A 29 -12.41 0.03 6.15
C ARG A 29 -11.04 0.43 5.59
N TRP A 30 -10.27 1.18 6.40
CA TRP A 30 -8.93 1.66 6.03
C TRP A 30 -7.98 0.52 5.67
N ASN A 31 -7.97 -0.57 6.44
CA ASN A 31 -7.08 -1.71 6.19
C ASN A 31 -7.28 -2.30 4.79
N ILE A 32 -8.52 -2.38 4.29
CA ILE A 32 -8.81 -2.89 2.95
C ILE A 32 -8.23 -1.96 1.88
N LEU A 33 -8.47 -0.64 1.98
CA LEU A 33 -7.93 0.32 1.01
C LEU A 33 -6.38 0.39 1.07
N CYS A 34 -5.80 0.32 2.26
CA CYS A 34 -4.36 0.25 2.44
C CYS A 34 -3.76 -1.01 1.79
N ARG A 35 -4.40 -2.18 1.90
CA ARG A 35 -3.97 -3.40 1.19
C ARG A 35 -3.99 -3.23 -0.32
N TRP A 36 -5.06 -2.62 -0.85
CA TRP A 36 -5.14 -2.30 -2.28
C TRP A 36 -3.99 -1.39 -2.72
N GLY A 37 -3.74 -0.30 -1.98
CA GLY A 37 -2.62 0.60 -2.26
C GLY A 37 -1.28 -0.13 -2.22
N PHE A 38 -1.01 -0.84 -1.13
CA PHE A 38 0.23 -1.58 -0.96
C PHE A 38 0.47 -2.60 -2.09
N CYS A 39 -0.52 -3.43 -2.43
CA CYS A 39 -0.40 -4.39 -3.53
C CYS A 39 -0.25 -3.71 -4.89
N ARG A 40 -0.98 -2.61 -5.13
CA ARG A 40 -0.84 -1.80 -6.36
C ARG A 40 0.59 -1.32 -6.52
N SER A 41 1.23 -0.92 -5.43
CA SER A 41 2.61 -0.45 -5.43
C SER A 41 3.64 -1.55 -5.59
N LEU A 42 3.41 -2.74 -5.02
CA LEU A 42 4.34 -3.87 -5.19
C LEU A 42 4.37 -4.38 -6.63
N ALA A 43 3.25 -4.28 -7.35
CA ALA A 43 3.13 -4.68 -8.75
C ALA A 43 3.87 -3.74 -9.74
N GLU A 44 4.24 -2.54 -9.30
CA GLU A 44 4.91 -1.53 -10.14
C GLU A 44 6.39 -1.84 -10.29
N PRO A 45 6.96 -1.91 -11.50
CA PRO A 45 8.36 -2.31 -11.70
C PRO A 45 9.36 -1.31 -11.09
N SER A 46 9.00 -0.04 -10.99
CA SER A 46 9.87 0.99 -10.41
C SER A 46 9.97 0.87 -8.88
N ILE A 47 11.14 1.23 -8.34
CA ILE A 47 11.37 1.35 -6.91
C ILE A 47 10.69 2.63 -6.40
N PRO A 48 9.97 2.62 -5.26
CA PRO A 48 9.47 3.85 -4.67
C PRO A 48 10.58 4.87 -4.41
N SER A 49 10.33 6.15 -4.68
CA SER A 49 11.27 7.22 -4.34
C SER A 49 11.49 7.29 -2.82
N PRO A 50 12.72 7.46 -2.33
CA PRO A 50 13.05 7.47 -0.90
C PRO A 50 12.70 8.82 -0.25
N VAL A 51 11.43 9.22 -0.35
CA VAL A 51 10.93 10.48 0.23
C VAL A 51 10.49 10.27 1.68
N PRO A 52 10.80 11.20 2.59
CA PRO A 52 10.27 11.15 3.95
C PRO A 52 8.73 11.19 3.94
N ILE A 53 8.10 10.31 4.72
CA ILE A 53 6.66 10.26 4.88
C ILE A 53 6.33 10.66 6.32
N PRO A 54 5.66 11.80 6.54
CA PRO A 54 5.26 12.22 7.87
C PRO A 54 4.20 11.27 8.46
N SER A 55 4.18 11.13 9.77
CA SER A 55 3.17 10.36 10.53
C SER A 55 2.24 11.32 11.28
N ASP A 56 1.61 12.24 10.55
CA ASP A 56 0.89 13.41 11.09
C ASP A 56 -0.64 13.29 11.04
N SER A 57 -1.17 12.13 10.64
CA SER A 57 -2.61 11.86 10.71
C SER A 57 -3.01 11.11 11.99
N ASN A 58 -4.31 11.14 12.29
CA ASN A 58 -4.92 10.33 13.35
C ASN A 58 -5.35 8.93 12.89
N VAL A 59 -4.99 8.50 11.67
CA VAL A 59 -5.32 7.16 11.19
C VAL A 59 -4.17 6.22 11.52
N GLU A 60 -4.49 5.26 12.38
CA GLU A 60 -3.56 4.26 12.88
C GLU A 60 -4.17 2.86 12.77
N LEU A 61 -3.34 1.88 12.39
CA LEU A 61 -3.70 0.47 12.33
C LEU A 61 -2.58 -0.36 12.97
N SER A 62 -2.90 -1.37 13.78
CA SER A 62 -1.91 -2.40 14.10
C SER A 62 -1.63 -3.24 12.85
N TRP A 63 -0.44 -3.86 12.79
CA TRP A 63 -0.10 -4.78 11.70
C TRP A 63 -1.11 -5.93 11.60
N ASP A 64 -1.58 -6.47 12.72
CA ASP A 64 -2.56 -7.57 12.72
C ASP A 64 -3.89 -7.14 12.10
N VAL A 65 -4.37 -5.92 12.37
CA VAL A 65 -5.58 -5.38 11.74
C VAL A 65 -5.32 -5.11 10.26
N PHE A 66 -4.14 -4.58 9.92
CA PHE A 66 -3.76 -4.32 8.55
C PHE A 66 -3.62 -5.59 7.74
N GLY A 67 -2.92 -6.62 8.20
CA GLY A 67 -2.62 -7.85 7.46
C GLY A 67 -3.70 -8.92 7.60
N GLY A 68 -4.28 -9.09 8.78
CA GLY A 68 -5.20 -10.19 9.09
C GLY A 68 -4.65 -11.54 8.60
N ASP A 69 -5.51 -12.35 8.00
CA ASP A 69 -5.13 -13.64 7.40
C ASP A 69 -4.11 -13.51 6.24
N MET A 70 -3.94 -12.31 5.69
CA MET A 70 -2.97 -12.03 4.62
C MET A 70 -1.63 -11.53 5.16
N ALA A 71 -1.43 -11.42 6.48
CA ALA A 71 -0.24 -10.79 7.05
C ALA A 71 1.05 -11.41 6.52
N ASP A 72 1.15 -12.74 6.54
CA ASP A 72 2.36 -13.44 6.10
C ASP A 72 2.62 -13.30 4.60
N ILE A 73 1.59 -13.39 3.75
CA ILE A 73 1.79 -13.22 2.30
C ILE A 73 2.19 -11.79 1.94
N LEU A 74 1.68 -10.78 2.67
CA LEU A 74 2.09 -9.38 2.48
C LEU A 74 3.54 -9.15 2.90
N ILE A 75 4.00 -9.78 3.98
CA ILE A 75 5.40 -9.74 4.41
C ILE A 75 6.30 -10.42 3.37
N ILE A 76 5.90 -11.59 2.86
CA ILE A 76 6.66 -12.32 1.84
C ILE A 76 6.76 -11.48 0.55
N ALA A 77 5.65 -10.89 0.10
CA ALA A 77 5.64 -10.05 -1.09
C ALA A 77 6.56 -8.82 -0.94
N LEU A 78 6.58 -8.19 0.24
CA LEU A 78 7.51 -7.10 0.54
C LEU A 78 8.97 -7.56 0.49
N LYS A 79 9.30 -8.68 1.15
CA LYS A 79 10.66 -9.22 1.17
C LYS A 79 11.13 -9.58 -0.24
N GLN A 80 10.27 -10.24 -1.02
CA GLN A 80 10.55 -10.58 -2.41
C GLN A 80 10.81 -9.31 -3.24
N ARG A 81 10.01 -8.26 -3.03
CA ARG A 81 10.20 -6.99 -3.71
C ARG A 81 11.54 -6.34 -3.37
N CYS A 82 11.88 -6.24 -2.08
CA CYS A 82 13.17 -5.68 -1.68
C CYS A 82 14.36 -6.50 -2.20
N TYR A 83 14.22 -7.83 -2.28
CA TYR A 83 15.22 -8.70 -2.89
C TYR A 83 15.40 -8.40 -4.39
N GLN A 84 14.30 -8.27 -5.14
CA GLN A 84 14.34 -7.91 -6.57
C GLN A 84 14.99 -6.53 -6.81
N ASP A 85 14.77 -5.60 -5.89
CA ASP A 85 15.31 -4.24 -5.94
C ASP A 85 16.73 -4.13 -5.36
N ASN A 86 17.33 -5.22 -4.86
CA ASN A 86 18.65 -5.25 -4.22
C ASN A 86 18.80 -4.33 -2.98
N LEU A 87 17.72 -4.16 -2.20
CA LEU A 87 17.71 -3.27 -1.03
C LEU A 87 18.05 -3.96 0.29
N GLY A 88 17.96 -5.29 0.35
CA GLY A 88 18.08 -6.07 1.60
C GLY A 88 16.72 -6.39 2.24
N THR A 89 16.71 -7.20 3.29
CA THR A 89 15.48 -7.66 3.96
C THR A 89 15.58 -7.60 5.49
N ASP A 90 16.45 -6.76 6.01
CA ASP A 90 16.49 -6.45 7.44
C ASP A 90 15.25 -5.63 7.86
N LYS A 91 15.00 -5.57 9.16
CA LYS A 91 13.78 -4.96 9.71
C LYS A 91 13.65 -3.48 9.38
N GLU A 92 14.75 -2.73 9.38
CA GLU A 92 14.75 -1.30 9.10
C GLU A 92 14.43 -1.04 7.62
N THR A 93 15.09 -1.76 6.71
CA THR A 93 14.79 -1.70 5.27
C THR A 93 13.34 -2.05 4.99
N LEU A 94 12.82 -3.14 5.57
CA LEU A 94 11.42 -3.55 5.34
C LEU A 94 10.44 -2.52 5.92
N ALA A 95 10.70 -1.94 7.08
CA ALA A 95 9.86 -0.90 7.66
C ALA A 95 9.80 0.34 6.76
N GLN A 96 10.95 0.78 6.24
CA GLN A 96 11.02 1.92 5.32
C GLN A 96 10.29 1.61 4.01
N GLN A 97 10.59 0.47 3.38
CA GLN A 97 10.00 0.08 2.10
C GLN A 97 8.49 -0.14 2.22
N PHE A 98 8.01 -0.72 3.32
CA PHE A 98 6.58 -0.82 3.58
C PHE A 98 5.90 0.56 3.54
N ARG A 99 6.44 1.55 4.25
CA ARG A 99 5.87 2.91 4.27
C ARG A 99 5.86 3.55 2.89
N LEU A 100 6.98 3.45 2.17
CA LEU A 100 7.10 4.00 0.82
C LEU A 100 6.10 3.37 -0.15
N HIS A 101 6.01 2.05 -0.19
CA HIS A 101 5.06 1.34 -1.04
C HIS A 101 3.61 1.64 -0.68
N LEU A 102 3.26 1.64 0.61
CA LEU A 102 1.91 1.93 1.06
C LEU A 102 1.44 3.31 0.55
N HIS A 103 2.24 4.34 0.78
CA HIS A 103 1.88 5.71 0.39
C HIS A 103 1.92 5.94 -1.12
N ARG A 104 2.92 5.40 -1.83
CA ARG A 104 2.97 5.45 -3.30
C ARG A 104 1.73 4.81 -3.91
N GLY A 105 1.37 3.64 -3.42
CA GLY A 105 0.21 2.89 -3.89
C GLY A 105 -1.12 3.58 -3.63
N ILE A 106 -1.30 4.16 -2.44
CA ILE A 106 -2.47 5.00 -2.13
C ILE A 106 -2.52 6.19 -3.09
N GLY A 107 -1.39 6.85 -3.34
CA GLY A 107 -1.27 7.95 -4.30
C GLY A 107 -1.68 7.55 -5.71
N TYR A 108 -1.21 6.41 -6.22
CA TYR A 108 -1.59 5.90 -7.54
C TYR A 108 -3.08 5.63 -7.65
N LEU A 109 -3.67 4.92 -6.69
CA LEU A 109 -5.11 4.64 -6.72
C LEU A 109 -5.94 5.93 -6.61
N ALA A 110 -5.59 6.84 -5.70
CA ALA A 110 -6.34 8.08 -5.53
C ALA A 110 -6.16 9.05 -6.71
N GLY A 111 -5.03 8.96 -7.42
CA GLY A 111 -4.69 9.77 -8.58
C GLY A 111 -5.26 9.25 -9.90
N ASP A 112 -5.67 7.99 -9.98
CA ASP A 112 -6.18 7.38 -11.21
C ASP A 112 -7.61 7.88 -11.52
N PRO A 113 -7.81 8.62 -12.63
CA PRO A 113 -9.14 9.13 -13.02
C PRO A 113 -10.11 8.03 -13.49
N ASN A 114 -9.62 6.82 -13.74
CA ASN A 114 -10.42 5.69 -14.19
C ASN A 114 -11.09 4.94 -13.04
N ILE A 115 -10.65 5.13 -11.80
CA ILE A 115 -11.26 4.53 -10.62
C ILE A 115 -12.46 5.38 -10.20
N LYS A 116 -13.67 4.89 -10.49
CA LYS A 116 -14.95 5.57 -10.21
C LYS A 116 -15.90 4.73 -9.36
N LYS A 117 -15.63 3.44 -9.20
CA LYS A 117 -16.40 2.49 -8.39
C LYS A 117 -15.53 1.28 -8.01
N ILE A 118 -16.10 0.37 -7.22
CA ILE A 118 -15.34 -0.80 -6.70
C ILE A 118 -14.92 -1.77 -7.81
N GLU A 119 -15.73 -1.90 -8.87
CA GLU A 119 -15.46 -2.79 -10.01
C GLU A 119 -14.18 -2.40 -10.76
N ASP A 120 -13.81 -1.11 -10.72
CA ASP A 120 -12.59 -0.64 -11.38
C ASP A 120 -11.33 -1.15 -10.65
N LEU A 121 -11.39 -1.32 -9.32
CA LEU A 121 -10.31 -1.98 -8.56
C LEU A 121 -10.18 -3.45 -8.94
N VAL A 122 -11.32 -4.13 -9.13
CA VAL A 122 -11.34 -5.54 -9.57
C VAL A 122 -10.77 -5.66 -10.99
N ALA A 123 -11.15 -4.76 -11.90
CA ALA A 123 -10.64 -4.72 -13.26
C ALA A 123 -9.11 -4.53 -13.29
N ILE A 124 -8.56 -3.67 -12.42
CA ILE A 124 -7.11 -3.49 -12.23
C ILE A 124 -6.44 -4.81 -11.82
N ALA A 125 -7.01 -5.55 -10.87
CA ALA A 125 -6.44 -6.81 -10.41
C ALA A 125 -6.49 -7.91 -11.48
N LEU A 126 -7.53 -7.93 -12.32
CA LEU A 126 -7.72 -8.94 -13.37
C LEU A 126 -6.97 -8.62 -14.67
N SER A 127 -6.49 -7.38 -14.85
CA SER A 127 -5.74 -6.95 -16.03
C SER A 127 -4.37 -6.35 -15.66
N PRO A 128 -3.44 -7.13 -15.06
CA PRO A 128 -2.17 -6.58 -14.56
C PRO A 128 -1.30 -5.98 -15.66
N GLU A 129 -1.46 -6.45 -16.90
CA GLU A 129 -0.67 -5.99 -18.04
C GLU A 129 -0.92 -4.51 -18.38
N LYS A 130 -2.11 -3.99 -18.07
CA LYS A 130 -2.45 -2.57 -18.25
C LYS A 130 -1.82 -1.65 -17.21
N LEU A 131 -1.22 -2.21 -16.16
CA LEU A 131 -0.54 -1.46 -15.10
C LEU A 131 0.92 -1.13 -15.42
N ARG A 132 1.46 -1.66 -16.53
CA ARG A 132 2.87 -1.55 -16.91
C ARG A 132 3.16 -0.48 -17.97
N ASN A 133 2.14 0.28 -18.38
CA ASN A 133 2.24 1.32 -19.41
C ASN A 133 2.17 2.71 -18.78
#